data_AF-A0A257A345-F1
#
_entry.id   AF-A0A257A345-F1
#
_cell.length_a   1.000
_cell.length_b   1.000
_cell.length_c   1.000
_cell.angle_alpha   90.00
_cell.angle_beta   90.00
_cell.angle_gamma   90.00
#
_symmetry.space_group_name_H-M   'P 1'
#
loop_
_entity.id
_entity.type
_entity.pdbx_description
1 polymer ?
#
loop_
_entity_poly.entity_id
_entity_poly.type
_entity_poly.pdbx_seq_one_letter_code
_entity_poly.pdbx_strand_id
1 'polypeptide(L)'
;MRKLKEFKDRDFIEDKDGYLFCVVGYVHPPDRVLAYLKYIPSSKETIWQRREIKYDRVLKYYSSVAVMDSMRILKKSKPNYIYFDKYFNIKFIGIPRSEIKVHYVPEERLRKIMYEQKDSLEKDLADLVSYLSEISGVNLKYFGISGSILLGIHNPKYSDIDLMIYGRDNSFKLLEAVNQVLNKGYVSLPDRVTLEKWAFEISKHHPLTPSEAMKLYMEKKMRLVLKRKRVFSLHPAKLSNEVKEKYGDRIYEPICLVSAEAKGKDYIKPLRWFKEG
;
A
#
# COMPACT_ATOMS: atom_id res chain seq x y z
N MET A 1 1.02 -21.58 5.20
CA MET A 1 1.08 -20.48 6.20
C MET A 1 2.36 -19.69 5.98
N ARG A 2 2.28 -18.35 6.01
CA ARG A 2 3.43 -17.44 5.88
C ARG A 2 4.34 -17.55 7.11
N LYS A 3 5.67 -17.45 6.93
CA LYS A 3 6.59 -17.34 8.07
C LYS A 3 6.47 -15.94 8.67
N LEU A 4 6.16 -15.82 9.97
CA LEU A 4 5.99 -14.54 10.68
C LEU A 4 7.20 -13.59 10.61
N LYS A 5 8.38 -14.09 10.21
CA LYS A 5 9.63 -13.34 10.04
C LYS A 5 9.82 -12.71 8.66
N GLU A 6 9.00 -13.06 7.68
CA GLU A 6 9.06 -12.46 6.33
C GLU A 6 8.28 -11.14 6.35
N PHE A 7 8.83 -10.08 5.75
CA PHE A 7 8.16 -8.78 5.58
C PHE A 7 7.88 -8.57 4.09
N LYS A 8 6.64 -8.24 3.75
CA LYS A 8 6.11 -8.07 2.40
C LYS A 8 5.63 -6.64 2.21
N ASP A 9 5.53 -6.24 0.96
CA ASP A 9 5.02 -4.92 0.58
C ASP A 9 3.64 -4.69 1.20
N ARG A 10 3.45 -3.50 1.81
CA ARG A 10 2.21 -3.06 2.49
C ARG A 10 1.81 -3.83 3.74
N ASP A 11 2.68 -4.65 4.31
CA ASP A 11 2.60 -4.93 5.74
C ASP A 11 2.85 -3.64 6.54
N PHE A 12 2.57 -3.72 7.84
CA PHE A 12 2.95 -2.65 8.76
C PHE A 12 3.84 -3.17 9.88
N ILE A 13 4.73 -2.30 10.36
CA ILE A 13 5.52 -2.53 11.56
C ILE A 13 5.33 -1.37 12.53
N GLU A 14 5.29 -1.69 13.81
CA GLU A 14 5.32 -0.72 14.92
C GLU A 14 6.66 -0.85 15.63
N ASP A 15 7.34 0.28 15.83
CA ASP A 15 8.55 0.30 16.63
C ASP A 15 8.26 0.40 18.14
N LYS A 16 9.31 0.37 18.97
CA LYS A 16 9.17 0.44 20.43
C LYS A 16 8.51 1.72 20.94
N ASP A 17 8.57 2.81 20.18
CA ASP A 17 7.97 4.10 20.52
C ASP A 17 6.56 4.29 19.93
N GLY A 18 6.01 3.25 19.29
CA GLY A 18 4.66 3.27 18.73
C GLY A 18 4.55 3.91 17.35
N TYR A 19 5.67 4.18 16.66
CA TYR A 19 5.64 4.73 15.30
C TYR A 19 5.24 3.62 14.33
N LEU A 20 4.33 3.92 13.40
CA LEU A 20 3.77 2.94 12.46
C LEU A 20 4.34 3.17 11.06
N PHE A 21 4.99 2.14 10.53
CA PHE A 21 5.65 2.17 9.23
C PHE A 21 5.00 1.17 8.27
N CYS A 22 4.86 1.57 7.01
CA CYS A 22 4.38 0.71 5.94
C CYS A 22 5.58 0.12 5.19
N VAL A 23 5.68 -1.21 5.16
CA VAL A 23 6.78 -1.94 4.52
C VAL A 23 6.77 -1.72 3.01
N VAL A 24 7.95 -1.51 2.44
CA VAL A 24 8.15 -1.30 1.00
C VAL A 24 8.88 -2.50 0.41
N GLY A 25 8.25 -3.16 -0.54
CA GLY A 25 8.83 -4.29 -1.24
C GLY A 25 8.97 -5.56 -0.39
N TYR A 26 9.69 -6.53 -0.94
CA TYR A 26 9.80 -7.89 -0.41
C TYR A 26 11.23 -8.28 -0.02
N VAL A 27 12.20 -7.48 -0.44
CA VAL A 27 13.63 -7.77 -0.29
C VAL A 27 14.22 -6.73 0.65
N HIS A 28 14.72 -7.19 1.79
CA HIS A 28 15.15 -6.35 2.90
C HIS A 28 16.56 -6.74 3.36
N PRO A 29 17.36 -5.80 3.88
CA PRO A 29 18.62 -6.12 4.54
C PRO A 29 18.44 -7.15 5.67
N PRO A 30 19.44 -7.97 6.00
CA PRO A 30 19.29 -9.01 7.02
C PRO A 30 18.95 -8.47 8.42
N ASP A 31 19.42 -7.27 8.74
CA ASP A 31 19.26 -6.61 10.04
C ASP A 31 18.14 -5.55 10.06
N ARG A 32 17.53 -5.24 8.91
CA ARG A 32 16.58 -4.13 8.75
C ARG A 32 15.34 -4.50 7.96
N VAL A 33 14.33 -3.62 8.03
CA VAL A 33 13.14 -3.66 7.17
C VAL A 33 12.99 -2.28 6.53
N LEU A 34 12.87 -2.25 5.21
CA LEU A 34 12.66 -1.02 4.45
C LEU A 34 11.17 -0.65 4.52
N ALA A 35 10.86 0.53 5.03
CA ALA A 35 9.49 0.97 5.24
C ALA A 35 9.41 2.50 5.33
N TYR A 36 8.29 3.11 4.99
CA TYR A 36 8.09 4.55 5.21
C TYR A 36 7.23 4.81 6.46
N LEU A 37 7.50 5.90 7.17
CA LEU A 37 6.73 6.32 8.34
C LEU A 37 5.35 6.82 7.90
N LYS A 38 4.27 6.22 8.39
CA LYS A 38 2.90 6.64 8.04
C LYS A 38 2.18 7.32 9.20
N TYR A 39 2.35 6.82 10.42
CA TYR A 39 1.71 7.39 11.60
C TYR A 39 2.67 7.49 12.79
N ILE A 40 2.45 8.52 13.62
CA ILE A 40 3.13 8.68 14.91
C ILE A 40 2.08 8.87 16.01
N PRO A 41 2.35 8.42 17.25
CA PRO A 41 1.51 8.78 18.39
C PRO A 41 1.36 10.30 18.50
N SER A 42 0.17 10.76 18.86
CA SER A 42 -0.19 12.18 18.89
C SER A 42 -1.06 12.48 20.09
N SER A 43 -0.90 13.69 20.64
CA SER A 43 -1.82 14.25 21.64
C SER A 43 -2.99 15.01 21.02
N LYS A 44 -2.98 15.22 19.71
CA LYS A 44 -4.03 15.96 18.99
C LYS A 44 -5.24 15.07 18.73
N GLU A 45 -6.40 15.70 18.61
CA GLU A 45 -7.58 15.01 18.11
C GLU A 45 -7.38 14.58 16.65
N THR A 46 -7.74 13.34 16.37
CA THR A 46 -7.50 12.68 15.09
C THR A 46 -8.49 11.55 14.90
N ILE A 47 -8.83 11.27 13.65
CA ILE A 47 -9.71 10.13 13.32
C ILE A 47 -8.97 8.79 13.40
N TRP A 48 -7.64 8.79 13.49
CA TRP A 48 -6.85 7.55 13.59
C TRP A 48 -6.52 7.23 15.03
N GLN A 49 -7.24 6.29 15.63
CA GLN A 49 -7.07 5.93 17.03
C GLN A 49 -7.35 4.46 17.30
N ARG A 50 -6.65 3.89 18.28
CA ARG A 50 -6.91 2.55 18.79
C ARG A 50 -6.80 2.57 20.30
N ARG A 51 -7.90 2.19 20.98
CA ARG A 51 -8.03 2.38 22.44
C ARG A 51 -7.79 3.86 22.78
N GLU A 52 -6.93 4.16 23.73
CA GLU A 52 -6.60 5.52 24.17
C GLU A 52 -5.48 6.17 23.34
N ILE A 53 -4.85 5.43 22.42
CA ILE A 53 -3.73 5.95 21.63
C ILE A 53 -4.25 6.58 20.34
N LYS A 54 -3.95 7.87 20.18
CA LYS A 54 -4.24 8.69 19.01
C LYS A 54 -3.02 8.78 18.10
N TYR A 55 -3.24 8.84 16.79
CA TYR A 55 -2.18 8.85 15.79
C TYR A 55 -2.34 10.00 14.77
N ASP A 56 -1.26 10.72 14.53
CA ASP A 56 -1.18 11.68 13.44
C ASP A 56 -0.61 10.99 12.19
N ARG A 57 -1.24 11.22 11.04
CA ARG A 57 -0.71 10.79 9.74
C ARG A 57 0.41 11.73 9.31
N VAL A 58 1.63 11.22 9.24
CA VAL A 58 2.83 11.97 8.80
C VAL A 58 2.80 12.19 7.29
N LEU A 59 2.50 11.13 6.53
CA LEU A 59 2.39 11.17 5.08
C LEU A 59 0.96 11.51 4.66
N LYS A 60 0.70 12.80 4.43
CA LYS A 60 -0.61 13.24 3.92
C LYS A 60 -0.82 12.83 2.46
N TYR A 61 0.25 12.73 1.68
CA TYR A 61 0.22 12.39 0.25
C TYR A 61 1.28 11.32 -0.08
N TYR A 62 0.96 10.38 -0.97
CA TYR A 62 1.87 9.30 -1.37
C TYR A 62 2.80 9.75 -2.50
N SER A 63 3.74 10.64 -2.20
CA SER A 63 4.76 11.10 -3.15
C SER A 63 6.18 10.84 -2.63
N SER A 64 7.16 10.77 -3.53
CA SER A 64 8.58 10.73 -3.15
C SER A 64 8.97 11.92 -2.28
N VAL A 65 8.34 13.08 -2.50
CA VAL A 65 8.48 14.28 -1.67
C VAL A 65 8.03 14.03 -0.23
N ALA A 66 6.90 13.37 -0.04
CA ALA A 66 6.40 13.08 1.29
C ALA A 66 7.30 12.07 2.05
N VAL A 67 7.93 11.13 1.35
CA VAL A 67 8.96 10.26 1.95
C VAL A 67 10.15 11.09 2.49
N MET A 68 10.54 12.17 1.81
CA MET A 68 11.58 13.07 2.31
C MET A 68 11.15 13.79 3.60
N ASP A 69 9.88 14.17 3.74
CA ASP A 69 9.36 14.75 4.98
C ASP A 69 9.42 13.76 6.14
N SER A 70 9.08 12.49 5.89
CA SER A 70 9.22 11.40 6.86
C SER A 70 10.68 11.22 7.29
N MET A 71 11.62 11.26 6.33
CA MET A 71 13.05 11.22 6.64
C MET A 71 13.50 12.43 7.47
N ARG A 72 12.94 13.63 7.25
CA ARG A 72 13.28 14.83 8.03
C ARG A 72 12.88 14.67 9.51
N ILE A 73 11.71 14.10 9.78
CA ILE A 73 11.24 13.80 11.14
C ILE A 73 12.17 12.77 11.79
N LEU A 74 12.42 11.65 11.10
CA LEU A 74 13.24 10.56 11.62
C LEU A 74 14.70 10.95 11.81
N LYS A 75 15.27 11.83 10.99
CA LYS A 75 16.64 12.35 11.21
C LYS A 75 16.81 13.00 12.59
N LYS A 76 15.75 13.62 13.13
CA LYS A 76 15.77 14.28 14.43
C LYS A 76 15.48 13.31 15.58
N SER A 77 14.49 12.43 15.43
CA SER A 77 14.05 11.55 16.52
C SER A 77 14.73 10.18 16.53
N LYS A 78 15.05 9.63 15.35
CA LYS A 78 15.51 8.24 15.14
C LYS A 78 16.59 8.19 14.03
N PRO A 79 17.75 8.86 14.22
CA PRO A 79 18.75 8.98 13.16
C PRO A 79 19.29 7.62 12.68
N ASN A 80 19.31 6.62 13.55
CA ASN A 80 19.69 5.24 13.24
C ASN A 80 18.73 4.52 12.25
N TYR A 81 17.57 5.08 11.95
CA TYR A 81 16.62 4.54 10.97
C TYR A 81 16.90 5.07 9.55
N ILE A 82 17.72 6.12 9.43
CA ILE A 82 18.16 6.63 8.14
C ILE A 82 19.33 5.77 7.67
N TYR A 83 19.06 4.90 6.72
CA TYR A 83 19.95 3.83 6.29
C TYR A 83 20.37 4.04 4.84
N PHE A 84 21.66 3.89 4.56
CA PHE A 84 22.15 3.79 3.20
C PHE A 84 22.28 2.31 2.84
N ASP A 85 21.48 1.88 1.87
CA ASP A 85 21.54 0.53 1.34
C ASP A 85 22.54 0.46 0.20
N LYS A 86 23.62 -0.32 0.36
CA LYS A 86 24.67 -0.45 -0.66
C LYS A 86 24.26 -1.25 -1.90
N TYR A 87 23.24 -2.13 -1.79
CA TYR A 87 22.81 -2.98 -2.90
C TYR A 87 21.80 -2.26 -3.77
N PHE A 88 20.82 -1.58 -3.16
CA PHE A 88 19.90 -0.70 -3.87
C PHE A 88 20.52 0.66 -4.22
N ASN A 89 21.65 1.00 -3.59
CA ASN A 89 22.34 2.29 -3.71
C ASN A 89 21.42 3.49 -3.47
N ILE A 90 20.64 3.42 -2.37
CA ILE A 90 19.71 4.47 -1.97
C ILE A 90 19.87 4.77 -0.48
N LYS A 91 19.65 6.04 -0.14
CA LYS A 91 19.40 6.45 1.25
C LYS A 91 17.90 6.38 1.53
N PHE A 92 17.49 5.50 2.41
CA PHE A 92 16.09 5.23 2.70
C PHE A 92 15.84 5.07 4.21
N ILE A 93 14.59 4.79 4.58
CA ILE A 93 14.21 4.46 5.95
C ILE A 93 14.31 2.94 6.11
N GLY A 94 15.22 2.49 6.97
CA GLY A 94 15.48 1.08 7.26
C GLY A 94 15.46 0.82 8.75
N ILE A 95 14.35 0.27 9.26
CA ILE A 95 14.09 0.06 10.68
C ILE A 95 14.91 -1.15 11.14
N PRO A 96 15.81 -1.01 12.13
CA PRO A 96 16.52 -2.15 12.71
C PRO A 96 15.52 -3.17 13.25
N ARG A 97 15.73 -4.46 12.95
CA ARG A 97 14.82 -5.52 13.40
C ARG A 97 14.68 -5.59 14.92
N SER A 98 15.74 -5.22 15.64
CA SER A 98 15.74 -5.14 17.11
C SER A 98 14.79 -4.07 17.67
N GLU A 99 14.39 -3.10 16.85
CA GLU A 99 13.50 -2.00 17.23
C GLU A 99 12.04 -2.26 16.86
N ILE A 100 11.76 -3.32 16.10
CA ILE A 100 10.40 -3.70 15.71
C ILE A 100 9.73 -4.39 16.90
N LYS A 101 8.66 -3.77 17.40
CA LYS A 101 7.83 -4.29 18.49
C LYS A 101 6.71 -5.19 17.96
N VAL A 102 6.06 -4.78 16.87
CA VAL A 102 4.92 -5.51 16.29
C VAL A 102 5.06 -5.57 14.77
N HIS A 103 4.74 -6.72 14.20
CA HIS A 103 4.55 -6.91 12.76
C HIS A 103 3.07 -7.20 12.49
N TYR A 104 2.42 -6.32 11.74
CA TYR A 104 1.03 -6.42 11.34
C TYR A 104 0.90 -7.09 9.97
N VAL A 105 0.30 -8.28 9.95
CA VAL A 105 0.18 -9.14 8.77
C VAL A 105 -1.23 -8.99 8.14
N PRO A 106 -1.34 -8.49 6.88
CA PRO A 106 -2.61 -8.26 6.19
C PRO A 106 -3.53 -9.47 6.15
N GLU A 107 -2.97 -10.66 5.83
CA GLU A 107 -3.72 -11.91 5.70
C GLU A 107 -4.37 -12.31 7.03
N GLU A 108 -3.65 -12.16 8.13
CA GLU A 108 -4.12 -12.55 9.47
C GLU A 108 -5.20 -11.62 9.99
N ARG A 109 -5.05 -10.32 9.77
CA ARG A 109 -6.05 -9.34 10.19
C ARG A 109 -7.35 -9.53 9.43
N LEU A 110 -7.28 -9.74 8.11
CA LEU A 110 -8.48 -10.02 7.33
C LEU A 110 -9.18 -11.29 7.82
N ARG A 111 -8.45 -12.38 8.06
CA ARG A 111 -9.03 -13.63 8.61
C ARG A 111 -9.78 -13.39 9.93
N LYS A 112 -9.26 -12.57 10.82
CA LYS A 112 -9.94 -12.20 12.08
C LYS A 112 -11.22 -11.43 11.81
N ILE A 113 -11.21 -10.48 10.88
CA ILE A 113 -12.41 -9.70 10.49
C ILE A 113 -13.46 -10.59 9.84
N MET A 114 -13.06 -11.55 9.00
CA MET A 114 -14.01 -12.50 8.39
C MET A 114 -14.71 -13.37 9.43
N TYR A 115 -14.07 -13.63 10.57
CA TYR A 115 -14.67 -14.37 11.68
C TYR A 115 -15.55 -13.47 12.57
N GLU A 116 -15.06 -12.28 12.93
CA GLU A 116 -15.75 -11.36 13.81
C GLU A 116 -15.54 -9.91 13.34
N GLN A 117 -16.62 -9.27 12.89
CA GLN A 117 -16.63 -7.86 12.52
C GLN A 117 -17.01 -7.01 13.72
N LYS A 118 -16.23 -5.97 14.01
CA LYS A 118 -16.40 -5.12 15.20
C LYS A 118 -17.19 -3.84 14.93
N ASP A 119 -17.31 -3.44 13.68
CA ASP A 119 -17.99 -2.20 13.28
C ASP A 119 -18.50 -2.27 11.84
N SER A 120 -19.16 -1.19 11.41
CA SER A 120 -19.75 -1.09 10.07
C SER A 120 -18.73 -1.14 8.93
N LEU A 121 -17.51 -0.62 9.13
CA LEU A 121 -16.47 -0.65 8.10
C LEU A 121 -15.88 -2.06 7.96
N GLU A 122 -15.71 -2.78 9.06
CA GLU A 122 -15.32 -4.19 9.03
C GLU A 122 -16.41 -5.07 8.38
N LYS A 123 -17.68 -4.76 8.61
CA LYS A 123 -18.81 -5.41 7.90
C LYS A 123 -18.78 -5.12 6.39
N ASP A 124 -18.63 -3.85 6.00
CA ASP A 124 -18.48 -3.46 4.59
C ASP A 124 -17.29 -4.19 3.93
N LEU A 125 -16.18 -4.36 4.66
CA LEU A 125 -15.01 -5.09 4.19
C LEU A 125 -15.30 -6.59 4.01
N ALA A 126 -15.95 -7.24 4.97
CA ALA A 126 -16.28 -8.66 4.87
C ALA A 126 -17.25 -8.95 3.72
N ASP A 127 -18.27 -8.11 3.54
CA ASP A 127 -19.19 -8.15 2.40
C ASP A 127 -18.43 -8.00 1.08
N LEU A 128 -17.56 -6.99 0.97
CA LEU A 128 -16.76 -6.73 -0.22
C LEU A 128 -15.88 -7.92 -0.58
N VAL A 129 -15.14 -8.46 0.39
CA VAL A 129 -14.21 -9.57 0.16
C VAL A 129 -14.95 -10.84 -0.25
N SER A 130 -16.10 -11.14 0.37
CA SER A 130 -16.92 -12.30 0.00
C SER A 130 -17.43 -12.17 -1.43
N TYR A 131 -17.98 -11.00 -1.78
CA TYR A 131 -18.43 -10.70 -3.14
C TYR A 131 -17.30 -10.80 -4.16
N LEU A 132 -16.16 -10.19 -3.89
CA LEU A 132 -15.00 -10.23 -4.79
C LEU A 132 -14.44 -11.64 -4.97
N SER A 133 -14.43 -12.45 -3.91
CA SER A 133 -14.04 -13.86 -3.96
C SER A 133 -14.99 -14.67 -4.84
N GLU A 134 -16.30 -14.46 -4.70
CA GLU A 134 -17.34 -15.13 -5.48
C GLU A 134 -17.21 -14.83 -6.98
N ILE A 135 -17.21 -13.54 -7.36
CA ILE A 135 -17.21 -13.16 -8.79
C ILE A 135 -15.91 -13.51 -9.52
N SER A 136 -14.79 -13.63 -8.79
CA SER A 136 -13.47 -13.91 -9.38
C SER A 136 -13.05 -15.36 -9.27
N GLY A 137 -13.73 -16.15 -8.43
CA GLY A 137 -13.30 -17.49 -8.04
C GLY A 137 -11.98 -17.52 -7.24
N VAL A 138 -11.45 -16.36 -6.82
CA VAL A 138 -10.21 -16.31 -6.04
C VAL A 138 -10.51 -16.65 -4.59
N ASN A 139 -9.80 -17.64 -4.05
CA ASN A 139 -9.99 -18.08 -2.68
C ASN A 139 -9.62 -16.99 -1.65
N LEU A 140 -10.43 -16.85 -0.60
CA LEU A 140 -10.23 -15.89 0.51
C LEU A 140 -8.82 -15.88 1.11
N LYS A 141 -8.11 -17.02 1.10
CA LYS A 141 -6.73 -17.12 1.61
C LYS A 141 -5.71 -16.25 0.86
N TYR A 142 -6.06 -15.77 -0.33
CA TYR A 142 -5.22 -14.90 -1.16
C TYR A 142 -5.56 -13.42 -1.00
N PHE A 143 -6.48 -13.06 -0.10
CA PHE A 143 -6.78 -11.67 0.23
C PHE A 143 -6.09 -11.26 1.53
N GLY A 144 -5.87 -9.95 1.68
CA GLY A 144 -5.44 -9.33 2.92
C GLY A 144 -5.96 -7.91 3.02
N ILE A 145 -5.78 -7.27 4.17
CA ILE A 145 -6.18 -5.87 4.38
C ILE A 145 -4.98 -5.07 4.87
N SER A 146 -4.73 -3.90 4.28
CA SER A 146 -3.66 -2.99 4.68
C SER A 146 -4.24 -1.71 5.33
N GLY A 147 -3.38 -0.71 5.52
CA GLY A 147 -3.78 0.62 5.94
C GLY A 147 -4.35 0.67 7.36
N SER A 148 -5.31 1.57 7.57
CA SER A 148 -5.82 1.85 8.92
C SER A 148 -6.59 0.67 9.52
N ILE A 149 -7.23 -0.17 8.70
CA ILE A 149 -7.97 -1.36 9.14
C ILE A 149 -7.01 -2.46 9.62
N LEU A 150 -5.88 -2.63 8.92
CA LEU A 150 -4.81 -3.54 9.35
C LEU A 150 -4.35 -3.23 10.78
N LEU A 151 -4.10 -1.94 11.02
CA LEU A 151 -3.62 -1.40 12.27
C LEU A 151 -4.71 -1.34 13.35
N GLY A 152 -5.99 -1.46 12.99
CA GLY A 152 -7.11 -1.27 13.89
C GLY A 152 -7.20 0.16 14.43
N ILE A 153 -6.71 1.15 13.66
CA ILE A 153 -6.79 2.58 13.97
C ILE A 153 -7.83 3.29 13.08
N HIS A 154 -8.62 2.54 12.32
CA HIS A 154 -9.56 3.08 11.35
C HIS A 154 -10.73 3.79 12.03
N ASN A 155 -11.31 4.74 11.30
CA ASN A 155 -12.57 5.35 11.67
C ASN A 155 -13.69 4.75 10.80
N PRO A 156 -14.72 4.11 11.38
CA PRO A 156 -15.78 3.46 10.60
C PRO A 156 -16.52 4.39 9.64
N LYS A 157 -16.55 5.71 9.91
CA LYS A 157 -17.21 6.70 9.05
C LYS A 157 -16.31 7.23 7.93
N TYR A 158 -15.02 7.44 8.21
CA TYR A 158 -14.13 8.20 7.31
C TYR A 158 -13.06 7.37 6.61
N SER A 159 -12.71 6.19 7.13
CA SER A 159 -11.67 5.36 6.54
C SER A 159 -12.16 4.62 5.29
N ASP A 160 -11.26 4.52 4.32
CA ASP A 160 -11.36 3.67 3.15
C ASP A 160 -10.82 2.26 3.42
N ILE A 161 -11.03 1.36 2.46
CA ILE A 161 -10.57 -0.02 2.50
C ILE A 161 -9.35 -0.18 1.57
N ASP A 162 -8.18 -0.53 2.12
CA ASP A 162 -6.95 -0.81 1.36
C ASP A 162 -6.79 -2.33 1.14
N LEU A 163 -7.54 -2.91 0.19
CA LEU A 163 -7.61 -4.36 -0.02
C LEU A 163 -6.39 -4.89 -0.78
N MET A 164 -5.76 -5.95 -0.25
CA MET A 164 -4.65 -6.67 -0.86
C MET A 164 -5.14 -7.93 -1.57
N ILE A 165 -4.57 -8.22 -2.74
CA ILE A 165 -4.75 -9.50 -3.45
C ILE A 165 -3.38 -10.10 -3.79
N TYR A 166 -3.12 -11.32 -3.33
CA TYR A 166 -1.82 -11.98 -3.45
C TYR A 166 -1.79 -13.00 -4.59
N GLY A 167 -0.73 -12.91 -5.38
CA GLY A 167 -0.48 -13.78 -6.53
C GLY A 167 -0.80 -13.05 -7.82
N ARG A 168 0.10 -13.15 -8.80
CA ARG A 168 -0.06 -12.53 -10.12
C ARG A 168 -1.36 -12.98 -10.78
N ASP A 169 -1.57 -14.29 -10.86
CA ASP A 169 -2.72 -14.85 -11.56
C ASP A 169 -4.03 -14.52 -10.84
N ASN A 170 -4.03 -14.57 -9.51
CA ASN A 170 -5.17 -14.15 -8.69
C ASN A 170 -5.50 -12.67 -8.88
N SER A 171 -4.47 -11.83 -8.97
CA SER A 171 -4.64 -10.40 -9.23
C SER A 171 -5.30 -10.19 -10.58
N PHE A 172 -4.82 -10.85 -11.64
CA PHE A 172 -5.44 -10.75 -12.98
C PHE A 172 -6.89 -11.21 -12.98
N LYS A 173 -7.19 -12.38 -12.40
CA LYS A 173 -8.56 -12.91 -12.28
C LYS A 173 -9.50 -11.92 -11.58
N LEU A 174 -9.06 -11.36 -10.46
CA LEU A 174 -9.86 -10.38 -9.72
C LEU A 174 -10.10 -9.12 -10.55
N LEU A 175 -9.06 -8.57 -11.18
CA LEU A 175 -9.19 -7.34 -11.98
C LEU A 175 -10.07 -7.54 -13.22
N GLU A 176 -9.99 -8.70 -13.86
CA GLU A 176 -10.86 -9.05 -14.97
C GLU A 176 -12.32 -9.15 -14.53
N ALA A 177 -12.60 -9.91 -13.45
CA ALA A 177 -13.95 -10.04 -12.90
C ALA A 177 -14.55 -8.69 -12.49
N VAL A 178 -13.78 -7.84 -11.80
CA VAL A 178 -14.20 -6.49 -11.42
C VAL A 178 -14.54 -5.64 -12.66
N ASN A 179 -13.77 -5.74 -13.74
CA ASN A 179 -14.05 -5.01 -14.97
C ASN A 179 -15.36 -5.46 -15.64
N GLN A 180 -15.69 -6.75 -15.58
CA GLN A 180 -16.91 -7.30 -16.20
C GLN A 180 -18.20 -6.87 -15.47
N VAL A 181 -18.12 -6.64 -14.16
CA VAL A 181 -19.26 -6.27 -13.30
C VAL A 181 -19.31 -4.78 -12.95
N LEU A 182 -18.33 -4.00 -13.39
CA LEU A 182 -18.23 -2.58 -13.07
C LEU A 182 -19.50 -1.85 -13.51
N ASN A 183 -20.06 -1.04 -12.59
CA ASN A 183 -21.32 -0.29 -12.79
C ASN A 183 -22.58 -1.16 -12.97
N LYS A 184 -22.51 -2.48 -12.76
CA LYS A 184 -23.66 -3.40 -12.80
C LYS A 184 -24.22 -3.76 -11.42
N GLY A 185 -23.84 -3.01 -10.37
CA GLY A 185 -24.37 -3.24 -9.02
C GLY A 185 -23.42 -2.83 -7.90
N TYR A 186 -22.79 -3.82 -7.27
CA TYR A 186 -22.10 -3.71 -5.97
C TYR A 186 -20.84 -2.82 -6.00
N VAL A 187 -20.17 -2.74 -7.15
CA VAL A 187 -18.93 -1.98 -7.35
C VAL A 187 -19.09 -1.02 -8.52
N SER A 188 -18.70 0.23 -8.32
CA SER A 188 -18.72 1.26 -9.36
C SER A 188 -17.45 2.10 -9.36
N LEU A 189 -17.25 2.85 -10.44
CA LEU A 189 -16.38 4.01 -10.38
C LEU A 189 -16.93 5.05 -9.40
N PRO A 190 -16.06 5.90 -8.83
CA PRO A 190 -16.51 7.09 -8.13
C PRO A 190 -17.26 8.03 -9.09
N ASP A 191 -18.14 8.86 -8.56
CA ASP A 191 -18.80 9.88 -9.37
C ASP A 191 -17.78 10.91 -9.91
N ARG A 192 -18.20 11.65 -10.94
CA ARG A 192 -17.35 12.61 -11.64
C ARG A 192 -16.78 13.67 -10.70
N VAL A 193 -17.58 14.18 -9.77
CA VAL A 193 -17.16 15.21 -8.80
C VAL A 193 -16.04 14.68 -7.89
N THR A 194 -16.17 13.43 -7.43
CA THR A 194 -15.17 12.76 -6.60
C THR A 194 -13.89 12.49 -7.38
N LEU A 195 -14.02 12.02 -8.63
CA LEU A 195 -12.87 11.80 -9.52
C LEU A 195 -12.11 13.11 -9.80
N GLU A 196 -12.81 14.19 -10.14
CA GLU A 196 -12.21 15.51 -10.40
C GLU A 196 -11.46 16.02 -9.16
N LYS A 197 -12.05 15.88 -7.97
CA LYS A 197 -11.38 16.23 -6.70
C LYS A 197 -10.12 15.40 -6.49
N TRP A 198 -10.17 14.08 -6.64
CA TRP A 198 -9.00 13.22 -6.46
C TRP A 198 -7.90 13.50 -7.50
N ALA A 199 -8.29 13.77 -8.74
CA ALA A 199 -7.39 14.09 -9.82
C ALA A 199 -6.68 15.43 -9.60
N PHE A 200 -7.41 16.45 -9.13
CA PHE A 200 -6.84 17.73 -8.75
C PHE A 200 -5.85 17.58 -7.58
N GLU A 201 -6.24 16.88 -6.52
CA GLU A 201 -5.35 16.69 -5.36
C GLU A 201 -4.07 15.92 -5.72
N ILE A 202 -4.14 14.87 -6.54
CA ILE A 202 -2.93 14.14 -6.94
C ILE A 202 -2.03 14.95 -7.89
N SER A 203 -2.61 15.79 -8.77
CA SER A 203 -1.83 16.68 -9.65
C SER A 203 -1.00 17.73 -8.91
N LYS A 204 -1.36 18.10 -7.67
CA LYS A 204 -0.57 19.03 -6.86
C LYS A 204 0.78 18.46 -6.42
N HIS A 205 0.92 17.14 -6.43
CA HIS A 205 2.06 16.43 -5.85
C HIS A 205 2.81 15.55 -6.85
N HIS A 206 2.33 15.46 -8.08
CA HIS A 206 2.88 14.65 -9.15
C HIS A 206 2.92 15.45 -10.45
N PRO A 207 3.86 15.17 -11.37
CA PRO A 207 3.96 15.86 -12.66
C PRO A 207 2.89 15.34 -13.64
N LEU A 208 1.62 15.52 -13.28
CA LEU A 208 0.44 15.13 -14.04
C LEU A 208 -0.55 16.28 -14.02
N THR A 209 -1.19 16.57 -15.14
CA THR A 209 -2.37 17.43 -15.15
C THR A 209 -3.57 16.72 -14.48
N PRO A 210 -4.57 17.47 -13.98
CA PRO A 210 -5.81 16.86 -13.49
C PRO A 210 -6.48 15.94 -14.51
N SER A 211 -6.44 16.28 -15.80
CA SER A 211 -7.01 15.44 -16.87
C SER A 211 -6.29 14.10 -16.99
N GLU A 212 -4.96 14.10 -17.00
CA GLU A 212 -4.15 12.88 -17.03
C GLU A 212 -4.35 12.02 -15.77
N ALA A 213 -4.40 12.66 -14.59
CA ALA A 213 -4.68 11.98 -13.34
C ALA A 213 -6.06 11.31 -13.34
N MET A 214 -7.09 11.99 -13.85
CA MET A 214 -8.44 11.45 -13.98
C MET A 214 -8.46 10.25 -14.93
N LYS A 215 -7.80 10.36 -16.09
CA LYS A 215 -7.64 9.25 -17.05
C LYS A 215 -6.99 8.03 -16.39
N LEU A 216 -5.94 8.22 -15.59
CA LEU A 216 -5.29 7.13 -14.86
C LEU A 216 -6.25 6.42 -13.89
N TYR A 217 -7.06 7.16 -13.13
CA TYR A 217 -8.08 6.54 -12.25
C TYR A 217 -9.08 5.70 -13.04
N MET A 218 -9.57 6.23 -14.18
CA MET A 218 -10.57 5.57 -15.02
C MET A 218 -10.03 4.35 -15.77
N GLU A 219 -8.76 4.37 -16.17
CA GLU A 219 -8.12 3.26 -16.88
C GLU A 219 -7.64 2.16 -15.93
N LYS A 220 -7.00 2.53 -14.81
CA LYS A 220 -6.49 1.56 -13.85
C LYS A 220 -7.59 0.91 -13.03
N LYS A 221 -8.65 1.65 -12.69
CA LYS A 221 -9.82 1.14 -11.94
C LYS A 221 -9.44 0.47 -10.61
N MET A 222 -8.36 0.95 -9.99
CA MET A 222 -7.84 0.40 -8.73
C MET A 222 -8.42 1.09 -7.51
N ARG A 223 -9.17 2.18 -7.68
CA ARG A 223 -9.84 2.89 -6.60
C ARG A 223 -11.32 3.04 -6.97
N LEU A 224 -12.16 2.31 -6.27
CA LEU A 224 -13.54 2.04 -6.62
C LEU A 224 -14.46 2.34 -5.43
N VAL A 225 -15.77 2.26 -5.67
CA VAL A 225 -16.78 2.49 -4.64
C VAL A 225 -17.67 1.26 -4.49
N LEU A 226 -17.79 0.78 -3.26
CA LEU A 226 -18.72 -0.25 -2.83
C LEU A 226 -20.08 0.39 -2.51
N LYS A 227 -21.15 -0.11 -3.14
CA LYS A 227 -22.56 0.29 -2.91
C LYS A 227 -22.77 1.82 -2.92
N ARG A 228 -21.98 2.57 -3.70
CA ARG A 228 -21.96 4.06 -3.73
C ARG A 228 -21.73 4.74 -2.36
N LYS A 229 -21.20 4.02 -1.37
CA LYS A 229 -21.01 4.53 0.01
C LYS A 229 -19.55 4.51 0.45
N ARG A 230 -18.81 3.45 0.12
CA ARG A 230 -17.47 3.21 0.67
C ARG A 230 -16.42 3.16 -0.42
N VAL A 231 -15.36 3.94 -0.26
CA VAL A 231 -14.19 3.86 -1.16
C VAL A 231 -13.33 2.66 -0.77
N PHE A 232 -12.88 1.90 -1.75
CA PHE A 232 -11.87 0.87 -1.57
C PHE A 232 -10.82 0.93 -2.68
N SER A 233 -9.61 0.52 -2.36
CA SER A 233 -8.51 0.38 -3.29
C SER A 233 -8.11 -1.09 -3.41
N LEU A 234 -7.73 -1.49 -4.62
CA LEU A 234 -7.17 -2.82 -4.91
C LEU A 234 -5.65 -2.72 -5.03
N HIS A 235 -4.95 -3.58 -4.30
CA HIS A 235 -3.50 -3.64 -4.26
C HIS A 235 -3.00 -5.05 -4.60
N PRO A 236 -2.73 -5.30 -5.89
CA PRO A 236 -2.01 -6.50 -6.34
C PRO A 236 -0.66 -6.63 -5.64
N ALA A 237 -0.40 -7.82 -5.12
CA ALA A 237 0.79 -8.16 -4.37
C ALA A 237 1.31 -9.54 -4.79
N LYS A 238 2.61 -9.77 -4.62
CA LYS A 238 3.24 -11.04 -4.96
C LYS A 238 3.06 -12.05 -3.84
N LEU A 239 2.93 -13.32 -4.21
CA LEU A 239 3.18 -14.43 -3.29
C LEU A 239 4.68 -14.55 -3.01
N SER A 240 5.03 -15.13 -1.87
CA SER A 240 6.44 -15.34 -1.49
C SER A 240 7.22 -16.16 -2.53
N ASN A 241 6.59 -17.16 -3.15
CA ASN A 241 7.19 -17.97 -4.20
C ASN A 241 7.35 -17.24 -5.55
N GLU A 242 6.69 -16.08 -5.74
CA GLU A 242 6.86 -15.23 -6.93
C GLU A 242 8.02 -14.24 -6.76
N VAL A 243 8.56 -14.11 -5.55
CA VAL A 243 9.74 -13.29 -5.24
C VAL A 243 10.97 -14.17 -5.30
N LYS A 244 11.66 -14.14 -6.44
CA LYS A 244 12.87 -14.95 -6.69
C LYS A 244 14.17 -14.28 -6.22
N GLU A 245 14.15 -12.96 -6.06
CA GLU A 245 15.31 -12.15 -5.68
C GLU A 245 15.52 -12.20 -4.16
N LYS A 246 16.76 -12.44 -3.74
CA LYS A 246 17.22 -12.30 -2.37
C LYS A 246 18.02 -11.02 -2.22
N TYR A 247 18.13 -10.55 -0.97
CA TYR A 247 18.92 -9.38 -0.68
C TYR A 247 20.40 -9.67 -0.98
N GLY A 248 21.00 -8.80 -1.78
CA GLY A 248 22.38 -8.95 -2.23
C GLY A 248 22.59 -9.65 -3.57
N ASP A 249 21.53 -10.23 -4.16
CA ASP A 249 21.62 -10.86 -5.49
C ASP A 249 21.92 -9.85 -6.61
N ARG A 250 21.60 -8.57 -6.39
CA ARG A 250 21.79 -7.49 -7.35
C ARG A 250 22.36 -6.26 -6.67
N ILE A 251 23.24 -5.56 -7.39
CA ILE A 251 23.73 -4.23 -7.03
C ILE A 251 23.25 -3.28 -8.12
N TYR A 252 22.66 -2.16 -7.71
CA TYR A 252 22.13 -1.14 -8.60
C TYR A 252 23.05 0.09 -8.53
N GLU A 253 23.59 0.51 -9.67
CA GLU A 253 24.44 1.70 -9.76
C GLU A 253 23.84 2.72 -10.75
N PRO A 254 23.74 4.01 -10.38
CA PRO A 254 23.30 5.05 -11.29
C PRO A 254 24.39 5.28 -12.35
N ILE A 255 24.03 5.13 -13.62
CA ILE A 255 24.94 5.38 -14.74
C ILE A 255 24.85 6.86 -15.15
N CYS A 256 23.66 7.30 -15.57
CA CYS A 256 23.36 8.68 -15.93
C CYS A 256 21.84 8.92 -15.94
N LEU A 257 21.44 10.19 -15.97
CA LEU A 257 20.05 10.57 -16.20
C LEU A 257 19.79 10.60 -17.71
N VAL A 258 18.75 9.91 -18.17
CA VAL A 258 18.30 9.92 -19.57
C VAL A 258 16.86 10.40 -19.66
N SER A 259 16.52 11.10 -20.74
CA SER A 259 15.15 11.47 -21.09
C SER A 259 14.66 10.59 -22.23
N ALA A 260 13.43 10.09 -22.14
CA ALA A 260 12.80 9.30 -23.19
C ALA A 260 11.33 9.72 -23.35
N GLU A 261 10.86 9.85 -24.59
CA GLU A 261 9.46 10.09 -24.92
C GLU A 261 8.81 8.79 -25.38
N ALA A 262 7.67 8.43 -24.81
CA ALA A 262 6.93 7.23 -25.18
C ALA A 262 5.49 7.58 -25.57
N LYS A 263 5.07 7.20 -26.79
CA LYS A 263 3.70 7.35 -27.30
C LYS A 263 2.86 6.17 -26.79
N GLY A 264 2.21 6.37 -25.64
CA GLY A 264 1.69 5.29 -24.80
C GLY A 264 0.60 4.38 -25.38
N LYS A 265 0.66 3.10 -25.00
CA LYS A 265 -0.48 2.29 -24.53
C LYS A 265 -0.14 1.43 -23.30
N ASP A 266 1.13 1.07 -23.07
CA ASP A 266 1.54 0.21 -21.96
C ASP A 266 2.86 0.63 -21.29
N TYR A 267 2.83 1.56 -20.33
CA TYR A 267 4.04 1.87 -19.55
C TYR A 267 3.77 2.06 -18.06
N ILE A 268 3.83 0.97 -17.29
CA ILE A 268 4.33 1.01 -15.91
C ILE A 268 5.19 -0.25 -15.70
N LYS A 269 6.40 -0.26 -16.27
CA LYS A 269 7.51 -1.09 -15.80
C LYS A 269 8.77 -0.23 -15.84
N PRO A 270 9.70 -0.37 -14.88
CA PRO A 270 11.02 0.21 -15.04
C PRO A 270 11.64 -0.32 -16.33
N LEU A 271 12.12 0.57 -17.18
CA LEU A 271 12.95 0.23 -18.34
C LEU A 271 14.13 -0.60 -17.82
N ARG A 272 14.14 -1.90 -18.12
CA ARG A 272 15.29 -2.77 -17.84
C ARG A 272 16.19 -2.71 -19.06
N TRP A 273 17.31 -2.02 -18.91
CA TRP A 273 18.40 -2.09 -19.88
C TRP A 273 19.21 -3.34 -19.57
N PHE A 274 19.25 -4.28 -20.53
CA PHE A 274 20.30 -5.30 -20.53
C PHE A 274 21.48 -4.68 -21.27
N LYS A 275 22.66 -4.66 -20.65
CA LYS A 275 23.89 -4.53 -21.43
C LYS A 275 24.00 -5.84 -22.22
N GLU A 276 23.92 -5.76 -23.55
CA GLU A 276 24.52 -6.80 -24.38
C GLU A 276 26.02 -6.81 -24.06
N GLY A 277 26.53 -8.00 -23.73
CA GLY A 277 27.96 -8.24 -23.57
C GLY A 277 28.63 -8.40 -24.92
#